data_AF-Q0FKV8-F1
#
_entry.id   AF-Q0FKV8-F1
#
_cell.length_a   1.000
_cell.length_b   1.000
_cell.length_c   1.000
_cell.angle_alpha   90.00
_cell.angle_beta   90.00
_cell.angle_gamma   90.00
#
_symmetry.space_group_name_H-M   'P 1'
#
loop_
_entity.id
_entity.type
_entity.pdbx_description
1 polymer ?
#
loop_
_entity_poly.entity_id
_entity_poly.type
_entity_poly.pdbx_seq_one_letter_code
_entity_poly.pdbx_strand_id
1 'polypeptide(L)'
;MTVFANCLEISAKAQGCKIIAAFPDTCFTPPQTPATPPGVPIPYPNFGMDSDLTSGTGTVKIGGKEISQENSSKYSKISGDEAGCAPKKGIITSKNMGKAYAQKWSMDVKAEGKGVVRFTDLATTNHQSNTGNDAPWLIVGKPGMPGFRDTDNCLVGSYGEIKDKCNERGGEAHHIIPDEYLRDGTRDESKPAHESFPPIDDACAICVGGKSSGKSQAERQSDTGKKIAKKADEYAADKKVKSLSTGRGHGYMHYFFDASFGNNARPIGDAVDIAKQALTNCAAYQSAVVDTECAEAGKECVEKQFENACAKDPQPTCKANTRKSNERFDNAKERLSRDGKLNQNLMPTRHSSLT
;
A
#
# COMPACT_ATOMS: atom_id res chain seq x y z
N MET A 1 -4.11 8.19 4.08
CA MET A 1 -4.30 9.22 3.04
C MET A 1 -2.99 9.97 2.80
N THR A 2 -2.53 10.02 1.55
CA THR A 2 -1.35 10.78 1.11
C THR A 2 -1.79 12.10 0.51
N VAL A 3 -1.15 13.20 0.89
CA VAL A 3 -1.49 14.56 0.41
C VAL A 3 -0.34 15.10 -0.44
N PHE A 4 -0.68 15.84 -1.49
CA PHE A 4 0.27 16.37 -2.47
C PHE A 4 0.19 17.91 -2.52
N ALA A 5 1.35 18.54 -2.72
CA ALA A 5 1.50 19.95 -3.05
C ALA A 5 2.36 20.05 -4.32
N ASN A 6 1.91 20.81 -5.32
CA ASN A 6 2.60 20.93 -6.62
C ASN A 6 2.92 19.57 -7.26
N CYS A 7 1.98 18.63 -7.20
CA CYS A 7 2.14 17.26 -7.70
C CYS A 7 3.21 16.42 -6.97
N LEU A 8 3.76 16.89 -5.85
CA LEU A 8 4.75 16.19 -5.04
C LEU A 8 4.17 15.85 -3.67
N GLU A 9 4.44 14.66 -3.17
CA GLU A 9 3.96 14.22 -1.86
C GLU A 9 4.47 15.18 -0.77
N ILE A 10 3.60 15.62 0.12
CA ILE A 10 4.00 16.44 1.28
C ILE A 10 4.76 15.54 2.28
N SER A 11 5.89 16.01 2.82
CA SER A 11 6.60 15.33 3.91
C SER A 11 5.84 15.56 5.22
N ALA A 12 5.50 14.47 5.90
CA ALA A 12 4.80 14.50 7.17
C ALA A 12 5.14 13.26 7.98
N LYS A 13 5.06 13.36 9.31
CA LYS A 13 5.46 12.27 10.20
C LYS A 13 4.74 10.94 9.96
N ALA A 14 3.56 10.98 9.36
CA ALA A 14 2.77 9.81 8.98
C ALA A 14 3.03 9.28 7.55
N GLN A 15 3.72 10.03 6.68
CA GLN A 15 3.85 9.72 5.24
C GLN A 15 5.08 8.86 4.92
N GLY A 16 6.17 9.06 5.67
CA GLY A 16 7.33 8.16 5.63
C GLY A 16 8.32 8.49 4.53
N CYS A 17 8.43 9.76 4.15
CA CYS A 17 9.54 10.29 3.36
C CYS A 17 10.87 10.11 4.11
N LYS A 18 11.96 10.06 3.35
CA LYS A 18 13.30 9.73 3.85
C LYS A 18 14.37 10.51 3.11
N ILE A 19 15.47 10.78 3.82
CA ILE A 19 16.75 11.09 3.20
C ILE A 19 17.49 9.76 3.09
N ILE A 20 17.86 9.37 1.87
CA ILE A 20 18.50 8.08 1.60
C ILE A 20 19.93 8.32 1.18
N ALA A 21 20.87 7.90 2.03
CA ALA A 21 22.31 7.95 1.77
C ALA A 21 22.77 9.34 1.27
N ALA A 22 22.44 10.39 2.02
CA ALA A 22 23.03 11.71 1.77
C ALA A 22 24.56 11.59 1.91
N PHE A 23 25.25 11.76 0.80
CA PHE A 23 26.67 11.41 0.66
C PHE A 23 27.34 12.38 -0.32
N PRO A 24 28.61 12.79 -0.07
CA PRO A 24 29.44 12.43 1.08
C PRO A 24 29.19 13.32 2.31
N ASP A 25 28.90 12.72 3.46
CA ASP A 25 29.00 13.38 4.76
C ASP A 25 30.37 13.10 5.38
N THR A 26 31.31 14.06 5.28
CA THR A 26 32.68 13.81 5.75
C THR A 26 32.78 14.07 7.24
N CYS A 27 33.03 13.01 8.01
CA CYS A 27 33.25 13.05 9.45
C CYS A 27 34.64 12.50 9.81
N PHE A 28 35.19 13.01 10.91
CA PHE A 28 36.45 12.55 11.46
C PHE A 28 36.25 11.29 12.31
N THR A 29 36.94 10.22 11.93
CA THR A 29 36.88 8.92 12.59
C THR A 29 38.14 8.70 13.44
N PRO A 30 38.01 8.23 14.70
CA PRO A 30 39.17 8.01 15.55
C PRO A 30 40.17 7.02 14.93
N PRO A 31 41.49 7.31 14.96
CA PRO A 31 42.50 6.36 14.51
C PRO A 31 42.58 5.17 15.48
N GLN A 32 42.90 3.97 14.98
CA GLN A 32 43.01 2.77 15.82
C GLN A 32 44.31 2.71 16.66
N THR A 33 45.35 3.52 16.36
CA THR A 33 46.67 3.50 17.01
C THR A 33 47.42 4.85 16.87
N PRO A 34 48.39 5.15 17.77
CA PRO A 34 48.24 6.13 18.85
C PRO A 34 47.98 7.60 18.40
N ALA A 35 47.45 8.39 19.34
CA ALA A 35 46.75 9.65 19.11
C ALA A 35 47.58 10.76 18.41
N THR A 36 46.93 11.37 17.40
CA THR A 36 47.08 12.71 16.76
C THR A 36 47.33 12.55 15.25
N PRO A 37 46.45 13.03 14.33
CA PRO A 37 45.72 14.33 14.31
C PRO A 37 44.18 14.14 14.51
N PRO A 38 43.25 15.10 14.25
CA PRO A 38 41.89 15.16 14.84
C PRO A 38 40.89 14.07 14.40
N GLY A 39 41.39 12.97 13.83
CA GLY A 39 40.68 11.87 13.19
C GLY A 39 41.08 11.75 11.72
N VAL A 40 40.71 10.64 11.09
CA VAL A 40 40.80 10.47 9.63
C VAL A 40 39.48 10.95 9.02
N PRO A 41 39.48 11.88 8.04
CA PRO A 41 38.26 12.29 7.37
C PRO A 41 37.75 11.15 6.48
N ILE A 42 36.58 10.61 6.81
CA ILE A 42 35.94 9.51 6.09
C ILE A 42 34.53 9.96 5.67
N PRO A 43 34.13 9.76 4.40
CA PRO A 43 32.77 10.07 3.96
C PRO A 43 31.80 8.96 4.40
N TYR A 44 30.71 9.37 5.04
CA TYR A 44 29.64 8.51 5.52
C TYR A 44 28.32 8.76 4.78
N PRO A 45 27.45 7.74 4.64
CA PRO A 45 26.10 7.92 4.13
C PRO A 45 25.15 8.29 5.27
N ASN A 46 24.37 9.36 5.11
CA ASN A 46 23.40 9.79 6.11
C ASN A 46 21.97 9.41 5.73
N PHE A 47 21.19 8.98 6.73
CA PHE A 47 19.80 8.56 6.58
C PHE A 47 18.89 9.32 7.55
N GLY A 48 17.79 9.87 7.04
CA GLY A 48 16.76 10.55 7.83
C GLY A 48 15.37 10.02 7.52
N MET A 49 14.46 10.09 8.48
CA MET A 49 13.10 9.57 8.33
C MET A 49 12.06 10.55 8.86
N ASP A 50 10.91 10.62 8.19
CA ASP A 50 9.74 11.38 8.65
C ASP A 50 9.27 10.97 10.05
N SER A 51 9.51 9.73 10.49
CA SER A 51 9.20 9.30 11.86
C SER A 51 9.92 10.12 12.93
N ASP A 52 11.10 10.63 12.60
CA ASP A 52 11.92 11.50 13.46
C ASP A 52 11.59 12.99 13.25
N LEU A 53 10.55 13.32 12.47
CA LEU A 53 10.09 14.69 12.31
C LEU A 53 9.65 15.24 13.67
N THR A 54 10.16 16.42 13.99
CA THR A 54 9.81 17.19 15.19
C THR A 54 9.71 18.67 14.82
N SER A 55 8.96 19.43 15.61
CA SER A 55 8.75 20.86 15.35
C SER A 55 8.08 21.14 14.00
N GLY A 56 7.25 20.20 13.53
CA GLY A 56 6.35 20.42 12.40
C GLY A 56 5.13 21.25 12.78
N THR A 57 4.11 21.22 11.93
CA THR A 57 2.83 21.92 12.15
C THR A 57 2.16 21.55 13.48
N GLY A 58 1.47 22.52 14.08
CA GLY A 58 0.62 22.28 15.26
C GLY A 58 -0.83 21.94 14.91
N THR A 59 -1.42 22.72 14.00
CA THR A 59 -2.85 22.72 13.67
C THR A 59 -3.16 21.90 12.42
N VAL A 60 -2.36 22.05 11.36
CA VAL A 60 -2.54 21.33 10.09
C VAL A 60 -1.91 19.95 10.22
N LYS A 61 -2.65 18.87 10.00
CA LYS A 61 -2.16 17.50 10.21
C LYS A 61 -2.45 16.60 9.02
N ILE A 62 -1.51 15.71 8.69
CA ILE A 62 -1.71 14.62 7.73
C ILE A 62 -1.59 13.30 8.50
N GLY A 63 -2.59 12.42 8.37
CA GLY A 63 -2.65 11.19 9.15
C GLY A 63 -2.67 11.43 10.67
N GLY A 64 -3.24 12.56 11.11
CA GLY A 64 -3.28 12.96 12.52
C GLY A 64 -1.93 13.39 13.12
N LYS A 65 -0.88 13.55 12.31
CA LYS A 65 0.46 13.95 12.75
C LYS A 65 0.95 15.24 12.08
N GLU A 66 1.99 15.81 12.65
CA GLU A 66 2.65 17.03 12.19
C GLU A 66 3.24 16.88 10.78
N ILE A 67 3.27 18.00 10.05
CA ILE A 67 3.74 18.15 8.68
C ILE A 67 5.05 18.91 8.69
N SER A 68 5.94 18.59 7.76
CA SER A 68 7.23 19.25 7.58
C SER A 68 7.04 20.64 6.94
N GLN A 69 7.65 21.66 7.53
CA GLN A 69 7.51 23.07 7.19
C GLN A 69 8.87 23.77 7.09
N GLU A 70 8.91 24.74 6.17
CA GLU A 70 9.98 25.72 6.00
C GLU A 70 10.54 26.24 7.33
N ASN A 71 11.86 26.07 7.51
CA ASN A 71 12.65 26.69 8.57
C ASN A 71 12.18 26.44 10.03
N SER A 72 11.25 25.52 10.29
CA SER A 72 10.88 25.11 11.65
C SER A 72 11.03 23.63 11.90
N SER A 73 10.58 22.81 10.95
CA SER A 73 10.58 21.37 11.14
C SER A 73 11.96 20.77 10.89
N LYS A 74 12.26 19.69 11.60
CA LYS A 74 13.53 18.99 11.49
C LYS A 74 13.34 17.50 11.70
N TYR A 75 14.19 16.70 11.07
CA TYR A 75 14.41 15.33 11.56
C TYR A 75 15.34 15.44 12.77
N SER A 76 14.89 14.96 13.92
CA SER A 76 15.61 15.12 15.19
C SER A 76 16.91 14.33 15.23
N LYS A 77 17.01 13.29 14.40
CA LYS A 77 18.13 12.37 14.34
C LYS A 77 18.38 11.94 12.90
N ILE A 78 19.66 11.79 12.58
CA ILE A 78 20.18 11.15 11.37
C ILE A 78 21.08 9.98 11.80
N SER A 79 21.20 8.97 10.95
CA SER A 79 22.02 7.77 11.18
C SER A 79 22.93 7.48 10.00
N GLY A 80 23.99 6.67 10.22
CA GLY A 80 24.92 6.19 9.19
C GLY A 80 26.34 6.76 9.30
N ASP A 81 26.53 7.77 10.17
CA ASP A 81 27.79 8.46 10.46
C ASP A 81 28.26 8.28 11.92
N GLU A 82 27.70 7.30 12.64
CA GLU A 82 28.00 7.06 14.06
C GLU A 82 29.50 6.83 14.31
N ALA A 83 30.21 6.24 13.34
CA ALA A 83 31.65 5.99 13.40
C ALA A 83 32.50 7.26 13.31
N GLY A 84 31.96 8.37 12.78
CA GLY A 84 32.61 9.67 12.69
C GLY A 84 32.65 10.43 14.03
N CYS A 85 33.10 9.77 15.09
CA CYS A 85 32.96 10.22 16.47
C CYS A 85 34.24 10.84 17.08
N ALA A 86 35.25 11.18 16.27
CA ALA A 86 36.41 11.92 16.76
C ALA A 86 35.99 13.31 17.28
N PRO A 87 36.81 14.00 18.10
CA PRO A 87 36.40 15.25 18.75
C PRO A 87 35.83 16.32 17.80
N LYS A 88 36.38 16.40 16.57
CA LYS A 88 35.90 17.34 15.54
C LYS A 88 34.59 16.88 14.86
N LYS A 89 34.28 15.58 14.79
CA LYS A 89 33.10 14.99 14.11
C LYS A 89 32.97 15.44 12.65
N GLY A 90 31.84 16.01 12.24
CA GLY A 90 31.67 16.58 10.91
C GLY A 90 32.66 17.69 10.58
N ILE A 91 33.18 17.68 9.35
CA ILE A 91 34.19 18.65 8.88
C ILE A 91 33.71 20.10 8.95
N ILE A 92 32.44 20.36 8.64
CA ILE A 92 31.82 21.69 8.64
C ILE A 92 31.18 21.99 10.00
N THR A 93 30.25 21.14 10.46
CA THR A 93 29.35 21.48 11.57
C THR A 93 29.85 21.00 12.93
N SER A 94 30.87 20.16 12.96
CA SER A 94 31.29 19.44 14.16
C SER A 94 30.22 18.60 14.84
N LYS A 95 29.30 18.07 14.04
CA LYS A 95 28.28 17.10 14.47
C LYS A 95 28.35 15.83 13.66
N ASN A 96 27.93 14.77 14.32
CA ASN A 96 27.49 13.51 13.74
C ASN A 96 26.13 13.17 14.36
N MET A 97 25.31 12.35 13.70
CA MET A 97 23.95 11.98 14.13
C MET A 97 23.05 13.18 14.47
N GLY A 98 23.28 14.30 13.78
CA GLY A 98 22.64 15.58 14.08
C GLY A 98 21.22 15.69 13.53
N LYS A 99 20.75 16.94 13.45
CA LYS A 99 19.44 17.26 12.87
C LYS A 99 19.55 17.40 11.36
N ALA A 100 18.48 17.11 10.64
CA ALA A 100 18.34 17.49 9.23
C ALA A 100 17.23 18.53 9.05
N TYR A 101 17.47 19.45 8.12
CA TYR A 101 16.55 20.52 7.75
C TYR A 101 16.32 20.53 6.25
N ALA A 102 15.08 20.77 5.86
CA ALA A 102 14.75 21.06 4.47
C ALA A 102 15.35 22.42 4.05
N GLN A 103 15.97 22.43 2.88
CA GLN A 103 16.56 23.60 2.21
C GLN A 103 15.66 24.11 1.07
N LYS A 104 14.62 23.35 0.72
CA LYS A 104 13.57 23.74 -0.23
C LYS A 104 12.20 23.31 0.27
N TRP A 105 11.17 23.96 -0.25
CA TRP A 105 9.76 23.78 0.10
C TRP A 105 8.89 24.36 -1.00
N SER A 106 7.58 24.15 -0.89
CA SER A 106 6.57 24.79 -1.74
C SER A 106 6.50 26.30 -1.49
N MET A 107 6.54 27.09 -2.56
CA MET A 107 6.47 28.55 -2.50
C MET A 107 5.02 29.07 -2.41
N ASP A 108 4.07 28.29 -2.89
CA ASP A 108 2.65 28.64 -3.03
C ASP A 108 1.75 27.87 -2.06
N VAL A 109 2.05 26.61 -1.76
CA VAL A 109 1.33 25.80 -0.76
C VAL A 109 1.95 25.97 0.61
N LYS A 110 1.18 26.53 1.54
CA LYS A 110 1.65 26.86 2.89
C LYS A 110 0.77 26.21 3.95
N ALA A 111 1.42 25.73 5.02
CA ALA A 111 0.76 25.35 6.26
C ALA A 111 1.19 26.36 7.34
N GLU A 112 0.22 26.95 8.05
CA GLU A 112 0.50 27.93 9.12
C GLU A 112 1.39 29.10 8.67
N GLY A 113 1.20 29.55 7.43
CA GLY A 113 1.94 30.65 6.83
C GLY A 113 3.34 30.30 6.30
N LYS A 114 3.79 29.04 6.45
CA LYS A 114 5.11 28.55 6.02
C LYS A 114 5.00 27.55 4.89
N GLY A 115 5.96 27.54 3.97
CA GLY A 115 5.98 26.57 2.87
C GLY A 115 6.02 25.12 3.38
N VAL A 116 5.26 24.22 2.75
CA VAL A 116 5.31 22.79 3.07
C VAL A 116 6.49 22.12 2.36
N VAL A 117 7.18 21.22 3.06
CA VAL A 117 8.27 20.43 2.46
C VAL A 117 7.67 19.25 1.71
N ARG A 118 8.21 18.92 0.54
CA ARG A 118 7.69 17.91 -0.37
C ARG A 118 8.75 16.89 -0.75
N PHE A 119 8.30 15.80 -1.38
CA PHE A 119 9.12 14.91 -2.16
C PHE A 119 9.96 15.71 -3.18
N THR A 120 11.23 15.34 -3.33
CA THR A 120 12.27 16.00 -4.15
C THR A 120 12.72 17.38 -3.68
N ASP A 121 12.15 17.92 -2.60
CA ASP A 121 12.75 19.09 -1.97
C ASP A 121 14.10 18.71 -1.33
N LEU A 122 15.05 19.63 -1.39
CA LEU A 122 16.39 19.43 -0.87
C LEU A 122 16.40 19.51 0.66
N ALA A 123 17.30 18.76 1.28
CA ALA A 123 17.61 18.81 2.69
C ALA A 123 19.13 18.67 2.89
N THR A 124 19.60 19.13 4.05
CA THR A 124 20.97 18.92 4.50
C THR A 124 20.92 18.32 5.91
N THR A 125 21.98 17.63 6.28
CA THR A 125 22.08 16.81 7.49
C THR A 125 23.17 17.31 8.43
N ASN A 126 23.20 16.76 9.65
CA ASN A 126 24.19 17.07 10.68
C ASN A 126 24.31 18.55 11.05
N HIS A 127 23.19 19.26 11.14
CA HIS A 127 23.19 20.69 11.47
C HIS A 127 23.62 20.99 12.91
N GLN A 128 24.58 21.91 13.03
CA GLN A 128 24.84 22.75 14.22
C GLN A 128 24.68 24.25 13.91
N SER A 129 24.74 24.61 12.62
CA SER A 129 24.51 25.94 12.06
C SER A 129 23.53 25.84 10.89
N ASN A 130 23.26 26.94 10.20
CA ASN A 130 22.34 26.94 9.05
C ASN A 130 22.85 26.05 7.91
N THR A 131 24.17 25.92 7.76
CA THR A 131 24.78 24.99 6.80
C THR A 131 24.83 23.58 7.41
N GLY A 132 24.45 22.56 6.63
CA GLY A 132 24.66 21.16 7.00
C GLY A 132 26.13 20.74 6.84
N ASN A 133 26.43 19.50 7.21
CA ASN A 133 27.77 18.93 7.06
C ASN A 133 27.99 18.29 5.67
N ASP A 134 26.91 17.98 4.98
CA ASP A 134 26.84 17.41 3.64
C ASP A 134 26.31 18.42 2.61
N ALA A 135 26.47 18.07 1.34
CA ALA A 135 25.82 18.79 0.26
C ALA A 135 24.29 18.57 0.28
N PRO A 136 23.48 19.51 -0.24
CA PRO A 136 22.03 19.33 -0.33
C PRO A 136 21.65 18.03 -1.05
N TRP A 137 20.76 17.26 -0.42
CA TRP A 137 20.29 15.96 -0.88
C TRP A 137 18.76 15.90 -0.99
N LEU A 138 18.22 14.99 -1.78
CA LEU A 138 16.77 14.90 -1.99
C LEU A 138 16.06 14.23 -0.80
N ILE A 139 14.93 14.80 -0.38
CA ILE A 139 13.93 14.08 0.40
C ILE A 139 13.13 13.20 -0.57
N VAL A 140 13.13 11.90 -0.33
CA VAL A 140 12.47 10.89 -1.15
C VAL A 140 11.20 10.41 -0.44
N GLY A 141 10.05 10.59 -1.08
CA GLY A 141 8.76 10.10 -0.60
C GLY A 141 8.61 8.61 -0.84
N LYS A 142 7.52 8.02 -0.35
CA LYS A 142 7.19 6.66 -0.79
C LYS A 142 6.73 6.74 -2.24
N PRO A 143 7.10 5.79 -3.13
CA PRO A 143 6.57 5.77 -4.48
C PRO A 143 5.04 5.61 -4.43
N GLY A 144 4.33 6.72 -4.61
CA GLY A 144 2.89 6.80 -4.72
C GLY A 144 2.52 7.45 -6.05
N MET A 145 1.54 6.87 -6.76
CA MET A 145 1.00 7.46 -7.99
C MET A 145 0.26 8.77 -7.62
N PRO A 146 0.42 9.88 -8.37
CA PRO A 146 -0.26 11.13 -8.04
C PRO A 146 -1.78 10.99 -7.92
N GLY A 147 -2.33 11.53 -6.84
CA GLY A 147 -3.66 12.17 -6.74
C GLY A 147 -4.93 11.35 -6.93
N PHE A 148 -4.89 10.11 -7.41
CA PHE A 148 -6.08 9.26 -7.44
C PHE A 148 -6.37 8.75 -6.03
N ARG A 149 -7.54 9.07 -5.46
CA ARG A 149 -8.02 8.28 -4.33
C ARG A 149 -8.13 6.84 -4.82
N ASP A 150 -7.67 5.89 -4.01
CA ASP A 150 -7.75 4.47 -4.36
C ASP A 150 -9.22 4.06 -4.56
N THR A 151 -10.17 4.63 -3.81
CA THR A 151 -11.62 4.43 -4.04
C THR A 151 -12.46 5.72 -3.88
N ASP A 152 -13.56 5.83 -4.65
CA ASP A 152 -14.59 6.88 -4.52
C ASP A 152 -15.74 6.41 -3.62
N ASN A 153 -15.41 6.10 -2.35
CA ASN A 153 -16.22 5.35 -1.38
C ASN A 153 -16.09 3.84 -1.53
N CYS A 154 -15.60 3.19 -0.46
CA CYS A 154 -15.57 1.75 -0.34
C CYS A 154 -16.98 1.16 -0.50
N LEU A 155 -17.10 0.10 -1.32
CA LEU A 155 -18.32 -0.70 -1.42
C LEU A 155 -18.06 -2.06 -0.80
N VAL A 156 -18.41 -2.17 0.48
CA VAL A 156 -18.49 -3.41 1.23
C VAL A 156 -19.90 -3.50 1.80
N GLY A 157 -20.51 -4.68 1.71
CA GLY A 157 -21.88 -4.91 2.17
C GLY A 157 -22.37 -6.28 1.75
N SER A 158 -23.68 -6.50 1.81
CA SER A 158 -24.25 -7.73 1.25
C SER A 158 -24.10 -7.73 -0.28
N TYR A 159 -23.85 -8.91 -0.85
CA TYR A 159 -23.67 -9.07 -2.29
C TYR A 159 -24.85 -8.50 -3.11
N GLY A 160 -26.08 -8.76 -2.66
CA GLY A 160 -27.30 -8.28 -3.29
C GLY A 160 -27.39 -6.75 -3.36
N GLU A 161 -26.92 -6.05 -2.32
CA GLU A 161 -26.96 -4.59 -2.24
C GLU A 161 -25.88 -3.89 -3.07
N ILE A 162 -24.71 -4.52 -3.21
CA ILE A 162 -23.55 -3.86 -3.81
C ILE A 162 -23.28 -4.27 -5.26
N LYS A 163 -23.80 -5.40 -5.75
CA LYS A 163 -23.48 -5.93 -7.09
C LYS A 163 -23.74 -4.93 -8.21
N ASP A 164 -24.91 -4.30 -8.21
CA ASP A 164 -25.29 -3.37 -9.29
C ASP A 164 -24.51 -2.06 -9.19
N LYS A 165 -24.34 -1.54 -7.97
CA LYS A 165 -23.51 -0.35 -7.70
C LYS A 165 -22.05 -0.56 -8.12
N CYS A 166 -21.51 -1.76 -7.90
CA CYS A 166 -20.14 -2.08 -8.32
C CYS A 166 -20.03 -2.21 -9.85
N ASN A 167 -21.02 -2.84 -10.49
CA ASN A 167 -21.11 -2.94 -11.95
C ASN A 167 -21.30 -1.56 -12.63
N GLU A 168 -21.94 -0.61 -11.94
CA GLU A 168 -22.02 0.79 -12.35
C GLU A 168 -20.66 1.49 -12.42
N ARG A 169 -19.72 1.09 -11.56
CA ARG A 169 -18.34 1.58 -11.57
C ARG A 169 -17.43 0.82 -12.53
N GLY A 170 -17.97 -0.18 -13.23
CA GLY A 170 -17.20 -1.09 -14.08
C GLY A 170 -16.30 -2.06 -13.32
N GLY A 171 -16.60 -2.30 -12.03
CA GLY A 171 -16.00 -3.38 -11.23
C GLY A 171 -16.89 -4.62 -11.18
N GLU A 172 -16.52 -5.58 -10.33
CA GLU A 172 -17.30 -6.78 -10.05
C GLU A 172 -17.34 -7.00 -8.53
N ALA A 173 -18.54 -7.20 -7.97
CA ALA A 173 -18.67 -7.56 -6.57
C ALA A 173 -18.13 -8.98 -6.35
N HIS A 174 -17.24 -9.13 -5.38
CA HIS A 174 -16.60 -10.39 -5.02
C HIS A 174 -16.98 -10.77 -3.60
N HIS A 175 -17.55 -11.95 -3.41
CA HIS A 175 -17.79 -12.52 -2.08
C HIS A 175 -16.48 -12.64 -1.31
N ILE A 176 -16.41 -12.04 -0.12
CA ILE A 176 -15.15 -12.02 0.64
C ILE A 176 -14.79 -13.43 1.10
N ILE A 177 -15.79 -14.22 1.51
CA ILE A 177 -15.65 -15.66 1.76
C ILE A 177 -15.94 -16.44 0.46
N PRO A 178 -15.21 -17.54 0.17
CA PRO A 178 -15.43 -18.33 -1.03
C PRO A 178 -16.86 -18.84 -1.17
N ASP A 179 -17.36 -18.88 -2.41
CA ASP A 179 -18.70 -19.40 -2.76
C ASP A 179 -18.99 -20.80 -2.17
N GLU A 180 -17.98 -21.63 -1.95
CA GLU A 180 -18.07 -22.98 -1.37
C GLU A 180 -18.68 -22.99 0.05
N TYR A 181 -18.60 -21.88 0.77
CA TYR A 181 -19.21 -21.70 2.09
C TYR A 181 -20.60 -21.07 2.00
N LEU A 182 -20.94 -20.47 0.86
CA LEU A 182 -22.17 -19.70 0.69
C LEU A 182 -23.23 -20.48 -0.09
N ARG A 183 -22.82 -21.49 -0.85
CA ARG A 183 -23.71 -22.32 -1.68
C ARG A 183 -23.24 -23.75 -1.85
N ASP A 184 -24.21 -24.66 -1.91
CA ASP A 184 -24.01 -26.10 -2.19
C ASP A 184 -24.17 -26.49 -3.67
N GLY A 185 -24.65 -25.56 -4.51
CA GLY A 185 -24.98 -25.77 -5.92
C GLY A 185 -24.78 -24.56 -6.86
N THR A 186 -25.56 -24.49 -7.94
CA THR A 186 -25.56 -23.35 -8.88
C THR A 186 -26.20 -22.11 -8.23
N ARG A 187 -25.86 -20.90 -8.68
CA ARG A 187 -26.34 -19.66 -8.03
C ARG A 187 -27.88 -19.52 -8.02
N ASP A 188 -28.55 -20.07 -9.03
CA ASP A 188 -30.00 -19.93 -9.21
C ASP A 188 -30.81 -20.88 -8.31
N GLU A 189 -30.19 -21.93 -7.77
CA GLU A 189 -30.87 -22.99 -7.00
C GLU A 189 -30.22 -23.28 -5.64
N SER A 190 -29.13 -22.58 -5.28
CA SER A 190 -28.31 -22.93 -4.13
C SER A 190 -28.91 -22.56 -2.78
N LYS A 191 -28.74 -23.45 -1.80
CA LYS A 191 -28.96 -23.18 -0.37
C LYS A 191 -27.63 -22.85 0.31
N PRO A 192 -27.63 -22.19 1.48
CA PRO A 192 -26.43 -22.03 2.28
C PRO A 192 -25.74 -23.36 2.53
N ALA A 193 -24.41 -23.38 2.45
CA ALA A 193 -23.63 -24.61 2.60
C ALA A 193 -23.65 -25.18 4.04
N HIS A 194 -24.10 -24.37 5.01
CA HIS A 194 -24.37 -24.74 6.39
C HIS A 194 -25.52 -23.87 6.93
N GLU A 195 -26.31 -24.37 7.87
CA GLU A 195 -27.45 -23.63 8.46
C GLU A 195 -27.06 -22.33 9.16
N SER A 196 -25.84 -22.28 9.70
CA SER A 196 -25.26 -21.10 10.35
C SER A 196 -24.64 -20.09 9.37
N PHE A 197 -24.63 -20.37 8.06
CA PHE A 197 -24.01 -19.50 7.06
C PHE A 197 -25.07 -18.65 6.34
N PRO A 198 -24.72 -17.43 5.92
CA PRO A 198 -25.65 -16.55 5.21
C PRO A 198 -25.97 -17.08 3.80
N PRO A 199 -27.15 -16.77 3.26
CA PRO A 199 -27.42 -16.88 1.84
C PRO A 199 -26.42 -16.10 0.99
N ILE A 200 -26.21 -16.52 -0.26
CA ILE A 200 -25.21 -15.91 -1.15
C ILE A 200 -25.45 -14.41 -1.40
N ASP A 201 -26.70 -13.95 -1.49
CA ASP A 201 -26.99 -12.53 -1.69
C ASP A 201 -26.76 -11.70 -0.41
N ASP A 202 -26.89 -12.30 0.77
CA ASP A 202 -26.68 -11.64 2.07
C ASP A 202 -25.22 -11.70 2.53
N ALA A 203 -24.42 -12.57 1.91
CA ALA A 203 -23.02 -12.77 2.23
C ALA A 203 -22.19 -11.51 1.96
N CYS A 204 -21.23 -11.24 2.85
CA CYS A 204 -20.32 -10.11 2.75
C CYS A 204 -19.52 -10.15 1.45
N ALA A 205 -19.60 -9.06 0.70
CA ALA A 205 -18.92 -8.86 -0.56
C ALA A 205 -18.18 -7.51 -0.57
N ILE A 206 -17.19 -7.42 -1.44
CA ILE A 206 -16.40 -6.22 -1.68
C ILE A 206 -16.35 -5.91 -3.17
N CYS A 207 -16.48 -4.63 -3.54
CA CYS A 207 -16.29 -4.21 -4.92
C CYS A 207 -14.81 -4.18 -5.28
N VAL A 208 -14.42 -4.95 -6.29
CA VAL A 208 -13.04 -5.09 -6.72
C VAL A 208 -12.89 -4.85 -8.21
N GLY A 209 -11.68 -4.41 -8.58
CA GLY A 209 -11.28 -4.25 -9.97
C GLY A 209 -10.88 -5.57 -10.62
N GLY A 210 -11.00 -5.61 -11.94
CA GLY A 210 -10.71 -6.78 -12.76
C GLY A 210 -11.82 -7.82 -12.71
N LYS A 211 -12.03 -8.52 -13.83
CA LYS A 211 -13.03 -9.60 -13.90
C LYS A 211 -12.56 -10.85 -13.16
N SER A 212 -13.52 -11.65 -12.70
CA SER A 212 -13.30 -13.02 -12.19
C SER A 212 -12.31 -13.80 -13.04
N SER A 213 -11.45 -14.59 -12.39
CA SER A 213 -10.27 -15.26 -12.94
C SER A 213 -10.56 -16.29 -14.05
N GLY A 214 -11.80 -16.41 -14.52
CA GLY A 214 -12.25 -17.40 -15.51
C GLY A 214 -12.37 -16.91 -16.95
N LYS A 215 -12.29 -15.60 -17.24
CA LYS A 215 -12.50 -15.11 -18.62
C LYS A 215 -11.21 -14.94 -19.42
N SER A 216 -11.15 -15.56 -20.60
CA SER A 216 -9.98 -15.58 -21.49
C SER A 216 -9.58 -14.16 -21.94
N GLN A 217 -8.34 -13.99 -22.44
CA GLN A 217 -7.92 -12.72 -23.06
C GLN A 217 -8.88 -12.29 -24.20
N ALA A 218 -9.46 -13.25 -24.91
CA ALA A 218 -10.47 -13.02 -25.94
C ALA A 218 -11.75 -12.39 -25.37
N GLU A 219 -12.23 -12.83 -24.21
CA GLU A 219 -13.40 -12.22 -23.56
C GLU A 219 -13.10 -10.83 -22.99
N ARG A 220 -11.86 -10.53 -22.63
CA ARG A 220 -11.43 -9.16 -22.28
C ARG A 220 -11.47 -8.23 -23.50
N GLN A 221 -11.15 -8.77 -24.68
CA GLN A 221 -11.17 -8.06 -25.95
C GLN A 221 -12.56 -8.03 -26.62
N SER A 222 -13.53 -8.77 -26.08
CA SER A 222 -14.93 -8.73 -26.53
C SER A 222 -15.54 -7.33 -26.38
N ASP A 223 -16.59 -7.05 -27.14
CA ASP A 223 -17.30 -5.77 -27.08
C ASP A 223 -17.86 -5.48 -25.68
N THR A 224 -18.36 -6.51 -25.00
CA THR A 224 -18.80 -6.41 -23.61
C THR A 224 -17.64 -6.12 -22.66
N GLY A 225 -16.47 -6.72 -22.88
CA GLY A 225 -15.24 -6.44 -22.14
C GLY A 225 -14.80 -4.99 -22.28
N LYS A 226 -14.73 -4.49 -23.51
CA LYS A 226 -14.37 -3.11 -23.84
C LYS A 226 -15.36 -2.10 -23.27
N LYS A 227 -16.67 -2.38 -23.33
CA LYS A 227 -17.72 -1.51 -22.73
C LYS A 227 -17.55 -1.35 -21.22
N ILE A 228 -17.26 -2.44 -20.50
CA ILE A 228 -17.04 -2.40 -19.05
C ILE A 228 -15.77 -1.62 -18.71
N ALA A 229 -14.68 -1.85 -19.45
CA ALA A 229 -13.44 -1.10 -19.25
C ALA A 229 -13.62 0.40 -19.48
N LYS A 230 -14.31 0.77 -20.58
CA LYS A 230 -14.66 2.17 -20.87
C LYS A 230 -15.47 2.80 -19.74
N LYS A 231 -16.49 2.10 -19.22
CA LYS A 231 -17.32 2.57 -18.09
C LYS A 231 -16.48 2.81 -16.83
N ALA A 232 -15.56 1.89 -16.52
CA ALA A 232 -14.65 2.04 -15.39
C ALA A 232 -13.70 3.23 -15.56
N ASP A 233 -13.17 3.44 -16.76
CA ASP A 233 -12.28 4.57 -17.07
C ASP A 233 -13.02 5.92 -17.03
N GLU A 234 -14.27 5.97 -17.52
CA GLU A 234 -15.14 7.15 -17.44
C GLU A 234 -15.49 7.50 -15.99
N TYR A 235 -15.86 6.51 -15.18
CA TYR A 235 -16.12 6.69 -13.74
C TYR A 235 -14.87 7.20 -13.01
N ALA A 236 -13.72 6.58 -13.28
CA ALA A 236 -12.42 6.94 -12.70
C ALA A 236 -12.02 8.39 -13.02
N ALA A 237 -12.25 8.82 -14.26
CA ALA A 237 -11.99 10.18 -14.69
C ALA A 237 -12.91 11.21 -14.01
N ASP A 238 -14.23 10.93 -13.93
CA ASP A 238 -15.20 11.79 -13.25
C ASP A 238 -14.86 11.97 -11.76
N LYS A 239 -14.57 10.86 -11.08
CA LYS A 239 -14.35 10.82 -9.63
C LYS A 239 -12.91 11.07 -9.21
N LYS A 240 -11.98 11.18 -10.17
CA LYS A 240 -10.54 11.30 -9.92
C LYS A 240 -10.03 10.17 -9.01
N VAL A 241 -10.44 8.94 -9.31
CA VAL A 241 -10.01 7.71 -8.60
C VAL A 241 -9.36 6.70 -9.53
N LYS A 242 -8.71 5.67 -8.99
CA LYS A 242 -8.10 4.61 -9.82
C LYS A 242 -9.17 3.83 -10.57
N SER A 243 -8.91 3.54 -11.84
CA SER A 243 -9.84 2.76 -12.67
C SER A 243 -9.86 1.28 -12.29
N LEU A 244 -11.07 0.77 -12.05
CA LEU A 244 -11.36 -0.65 -11.85
C LEU A 244 -11.05 -1.51 -13.08
N SER A 245 -10.87 -0.90 -14.27
CA SER A 245 -10.45 -1.61 -15.49
C SER A 245 -9.01 -2.12 -15.38
N THR A 246 -8.15 -1.35 -14.71
CA THR A 246 -6.74 -1.65 -14.49
C THR A 246 -6.47 -2.25 -13.11
N GLY A 247 -7.41 -2.06 -12.18
CA GLY A 247 -7.37 -2.61 -10.84
C GLY A 247 -7.34 -4.13 -10.84
N ARG A 248 -6.39 -4.73 -10.11
CA ARG A 248 -6.39 -6.17 -9.84
C ARG A 248 -6.92 -6.41 -8.42
N GLY A 249 -8.09 -7.02 -8.29
CA GLY A 249 -8.63 -7.46 -7.00
C GLY A 249 -9.35 -8.79 -7.09
N HIS A 250 -10.31 -8.93 -8.01
CA HIS A 250 -11.15 -10.12 -8.10
C HIS A 250 -10.35 -11.41 -8.33
N GLY A 251 -9.53 -11.43 -9.39
CA GLY A 251 -8.68 -12.60 -9.68
C GLY A 251 -7.60 -12.86 -8.63
N TYR A 252 -7.14 -11.83 -7.93
CA TYR A 252 -6.16 -11.97 -6.84
C TYR A 252 -6.78 -12.64 -5.61
N MET A 253 -8.00 -12.25 -5.25
CA MET A 253 -8.72 -12.84 -4.13
C MET A 253 -8.93 -14.34 -4.39
N HIS A 254 -9.53 -14.72 -5.53
CA HIS A 254 -9.66 -16.15 -5.89
C HIS A 254 -8.33 -16.90 -5.89
N TYR A 255 -7.27 -16.29 -6.43
CA TYR A 255 -5.94 -16.88 -6.41
C TYR A 255 -5.45 -17.16 -4.98
N PHE A 256 -5.58 -16.20 -4.09
CA PHE A 256 -5.11 -16.30 -2.71
C PHE A 256 -5.89 -17.36 -1.92
N PHE A 257 -7.22 -17.40 -2.13
CA PHE A 257 -8.08 -18.44 -1.58
C PHE A 257 -7.69 -19.82 -2.13
N ASP A 258 -7.57 -19.99 -3.43
CA ASP A 258 -7.21 -21.29 -4.01
C ASP A 258 -5.86 -21.78 -3.48
N ALA A 259 -4.84 -20.92 -3.45
CA ALA A 259 -3.51 -21.25 -2.93
C ALA A 259 -3.52 -21.62 -1.43
N SER A 260 -4.43 -21.04 -0.64
CA SER A 260 -4.46 -21.25 0.80
C SER A 260 -5.31 -22.47 1.21
N PHE A 261 -6.39 -22.76 0.48
CA PHE A 261 -7.33 -23.84 0.80
C PHE A 261 -6.95 -25.17 0.16
N GLY A 262 -6.29 -25.15 -1.01
CA GLY A 262 -6.05 -26.36 -1.78
C GLY A 262 -7.36 -26.97 -2.28
N ASN A 263 -7.49 -28.30 -2.20
CA ASN A 263 -8.66 -29.05 -2.71
C ASN A 263 -9.78 -29.29 -1.70
N ASN A 264 -9.60 -28.95 -0.43
CA ASN A 264 -10.56 -29.26 0.63
C ASN A 264 -11.07 -27.97 1.28
N ALA A 265 -12.36 -27.93 1.62
CA ALA A 265 -12.89 -26.88 2.47
C ALA A 265 -12.22 -26.96 3.85
N ARG A 266 -11.77 -25.81 4.33
CA ARG A 266 -11.27 -25.61 5.70
C ARG A 266 -12.42 -25.24 6.62
N PRO A 267 -12.25 -25.29 7.95
CA PRO A 267 -13.21 -24.67 8.86
C PRO A 267 -13.47 -23.20 8.50
N ILE A 268 -14.67 -22.69 8.79
CA ILE A 268 -15.00 -21.29 8.47
C ILE A 268 -14.12 -20.28 9.24
N GLY A 269 -13.63 -20.63 10.43
CA GLY A 269 -12.67 -19.81 11.17
C GLY A 269 -11.39 -19.54 10.37
N ASP A 270 -10.76 -20.61 9.86
CA ASP A 270 -9.63 -20.52 8.93
C ASP A 270 -10.00 -19.69 7.69
N ALA A 271 -11.22 -19.86 7.18
CA ALA A 271 -11.63 -19.15 5.97
C ALA A 271 -11.77 -17.63 6.19
N VAL A 272 -12.28 -17.23 7.36
CA VAL A 272 -12.34 -15.83 7.79
C VAL A 272 -10.93 -15.26 7.96
N ASP A 273 -10.01 -15.99 8.60
CA ASP A 273 -8.63 -15.53 8.78
C ASP A 273 -7.88 -15.37 7.45
N ILE A 274 -8.02 -16.34 6.54
CA ILE A 274 -7.44 -16.27 5.20
C ILE A 274 -8.06 -15.11 4.41
N ALA A 275 -9.36 -14.84 4.57
CA ALA A 275 -10.02 -13.71 3.93
C ALA A 275 -9.49 -12.37 4.45
N LYS A 276 -9.29 -12.23 5.76
CA LYS A 276 -8.67 -11.03 6.36
C LYS A 276 -7.26 -10.83 5.83
N GLN A 277 -6.49 -11.92 5.65
CA GLN A 277 -5.15 -11.85 5.07
C GLN A 277 -5.18 -11.47 3.58
N ALA A 278 -6.12 -12.02 2.80
CA ALA A 278 -6.31 -11.70 1.39
C ALA A 278 -6.61 -10.20 1.19
N LEU A 279 -7.51 -9.64 2.01
CA LEU A 279 -7.85 -8.21 2.01
C LEU A 279 -6.65 -7.34 2.38
N THR A 280 -5.87 -7.74 3.40
CA THR A 280 -4.64 -7.04 3.80
C THR A 280 -3.63 -6.99 2.65
N ASN A 281 -3.43 -8.13 1.98
CA ASN A 281 -2.50 -8.19 0.86
C ASN A 281 -3.02 -7.45 -0.38
N CYS A 282 -4.34 -7.45 -0.60
CA CYS A 282 -4.96 -6.66 -1.65
C CYS A 282 -4.69 -5.17 -1.44
N ALA A 283 -4.91 -4.65 -0.23
CA ALA A 283 -4.62 -3.25 0.11
C ALA A 283 -3.12 -2.90 0.03
N ALA A 284 -2.22 -3.87 0.23
CA ALA A 284 -0.79 -3.69 0.07
C ALA A 284 -0.33 -3.72 -1.41
N TYR A 285 -1.17 -4.21 -2.32
CA TYR A 285 -0.82 -4.34 -3.73
C TYR A 285 -1.06 -3.02 -4.47
N GLN A 286 0.02 -2.39 -4.98
CA GLN A 286 -0.04 -1.05 -5.59
C GLN A 286 -1.02 -0.91 -6.77
N SER A 287 -1.33 -2.03 -7.46
CA SER A 287 -2.30 -2.08 -8.56
C SER A 287 -3.70 -2.55 -8.13
N ALA A 288 -3.93 -2.79 -6.85
CA ALA A 288 -5.29 -2.97 -6.33
C ALA A 288 -5.97 -1.61 -6.23
N VAL A 289 -7.29 -1.64 -6.44
CA VAL A 289 -8.16 -0.47 -6.24
C VAL A 289 -8.73 -0.48 -4.81
N VAL A 290 -8.61 -1.60 -4.08
CA VAL A 290 -9.00 -1.68 -2.66
C VAL A 290 -7.93 -0.99 -1.81
N ASP A 291 -8.33 0.05 -1.08
CA ASP A 291 -7.47 0.71 -0.08
C ASP A 291 -7.54 0.04 1.29
N THR A 292 -6.69 0.51 2.21
CA THR A 292 -6.64 0.01 3.58
C THR A 292 -7.97 0.17 4.30
N GLU A 293 -8.66 1.30 4.14
CA GLU A 293 -9.95 1.54 4.81
C GLU A 293 -11.02 0.55 4.31
N CYS A 294 -11.04 0.28 3.01
CA CYS A 294 -11.97 -0.64 2.39
C CYS A 294 -11.66 -2.11 2.71
N ALA A 295 -10.37 -2.45 2.84
CA ALA A 295 -9.96 -3.75 3.34
C ALA A 295 -10.40 -3.96 4.80
N GLU A 296 -10.23 -2.96 5.67
CA GLU A 296 -10.71 -3.05 7.07
C GLU A 296 -12.23 -3.20 7.14
N ALA A 297 -13.00 -2.44 6.34
CA ALA A 297 -14.45 -2.61 6.26
C ALA A 297 -14.83 -4.05 5.82
N GLY A 298 -14.10 -4.61 4.86
CA GLY A 298 -14.28 -6.00 4.43
C GLY A 298 -14.02 -7.02 5.55
N LYS A 299 -12.95 -6.82 6.32
CA LYS A 299 -12.60 -7.66 7.48
C LYS A 299 -13.69 -7.62 8.54
N GLU A 300 -14.16 -6.43 8.88
CA GLU A 300 -15.21 -6.22 9.87
C GLU A 300 -16.53 -6.88 9.43
N CYS A 301 -16.87 -6.80 8.14
CA CYS A 301 -18.06 -7.44 7.58
C CYS A 301 -18.04 -8.96 7.83
N VAL A 302 -16.98 -9.66 7.41
CA VAL A 302 -16.91 -11.12 7.56
C VAL A 302 -16.77 -11.55 9.01
N GLU A 303 -16.05 -10.79 9.82
CA GLU A 303 -15.91 -11.08 11.25
C GLU A 303 -17.26 -11.07 11.95
N LYS A 304 -18.05 -10.00 11.77
CA LYS A 304 -19.40 -9.91 12.35
C LYS A 304 -20.37 -10.95 11.78
N GLN A 305 -20.30 -11.20 10.47
CA GLN A 305 -21.22 -12.13 9.80
C GLN A 305 -21.04 -13.58 10.30
N PHE A 306 -19.81 -13.99 10.60
CA PHE A 306 -19.51 -15.36 11.02
C PHE A 306 -19.24 -15.53 12.53
N GLU A 307 -19.23 -14.45 13.32
CA GLU A 307 -19.05 -14.49 14.78
C GLU A 307 -20.00 -15.47 15.46
N ASN A 308 -21.31 -15.38 15.15
CA ASN A 308 -22.32 -16.27 15.72
C ASN A 308 -22.18 -17.73 15.28
N ALA A 309 -21.73 -17.95 14.04
CA ALA A 309 -21.48 -19.29 13.53
C ALA A 309 -20.32 -19.94 14.28
N CYS A 310 -19.21 -19.21 14.41
CA CYS A 310 -18.02 -19.62 15.16
C CYS A 310 -18.25 -19.73 16.68
N ALA A 311 -19.19 -18.98 17.25
CA ALA A 311 -19.50 -19.08 18.68
C ALA A 311 -20.30 -20.34 19.04
N LYS A 312 -21.22 -20.77 18.17
CA LYS A 312 -22.06 -21.96 18.37
C LYS A 312 -21.32 -23.26 18.10
N ASP A 313 -20.51 -23.26 17.04
CA ASP A 313 -19.56 -24.30 16.71
C ASP A 313 -18.24 -23.59 16.44
N PRO A 314 -17.16 -23.83 17.21
CA PRO A 314 -15.86 -23.17 17.03
C PRO A 314 -15.23 -23.39 15.66
N GLN A 315 -15.58 -24.48 14.97
CA GLN A 315 -14.99 -24.84 13.67
C GLN A 315 -16.04 -25.43 12.70
N PRO A 316 -17.07 -24.66 12.30
CA PRO A 316 -18.11 -25.12 11.39
C PRO A 316 -17.48 -25.46 10.03
N THR A 317 -17.91 -26.57 9.44
CA THR A 317 -17.41 -27.04 8.14
C THR A 317 -18.54 -27.14 7.12
N CYS A 318 -18.24 -26.84 5.86
CA CYS A 318 -19.10 -27.19 4.73
C CYS A 318 -18.56 -28.41 3.98
N LYS A 319 -19.44 -29.07 3.22
CA LYS A 319 -19.02 -30.11 2.27
C LYS A 319 -18.51 -29.43 1.00
N ALA A 320 -17.21 -29.54 0.72
CA ALA A 320 -16.65 -29.06 -0.55
C ALA A 320 -17.16 -29.91 -1.72
N ASN A 321 -18.04 -29.35 -2.56
CA ASN A 321 -18.53 -30.03 -3.77
C ASN A 321 -17.65 -29.79 -5.01
N THR A 322 -16.64 -28.91 -4.93
CA THR A 322 -15.78 -28.55 -6.05
C THR A 322 -14.44 -29.27 -5.99
N ARG A 323 -14.24 -30.31 -6.82
CA ARG A 323 -12.90 -30.84 -7.12
C ARG A 323 -12.15 -29.83 -7.99
N LYS A 324 -11.27 -29.02 -7.40
CA LYS A 324 -10.39 -28.12 -8.15
C LYS A 324 -9.30 -28.96 -8.86
N SER A 325 -9.08 -28.73 -10.16
CA SER A 325 -8.08 -29.49 -10.92
C SER A 325 -6.65 -29.06 -10.54
N ASN A 326 -5.69 -29.98 -10.60
CA ASN A 326 -4.28 -29.67 -10.34
C ASN A 326 -3.76 -28.55 -11.27
N GLU A 327 -4.26 -28.49 -12.51
CA GLU A 327 -3.96 -27.43 -13.49
C GLU A 327 -4.34 -26.03 -13.01
N ARG A 328 -5.39 -25.88 -12.18
CA ARG A 328 -5.79 -24.59 -11.60
C ARG A 328 -4.71 -24.04 -10.66
N PHE A 329 -4.02 -24.91 -9.92
CA PHE A 329 -2.95 -24.53 -8.99
C PHE A 329 -1.61 -24.30 -9.70
N ASP A 330 -1.33 -25.00 -10.79
CA ASP A 330 -0.09 -24.79 -11.55
C ASP A 330 -0.11 -23.49 -12.36
N ASN A 331 -1.26 -23.12 -12.93
CA ASN A 331 -1.49 -21.77 -13.50
C ASN A 331 -1.42 -20.65 -12.45
N ALA A 332 -1.60 -21.00 -11.18
CA ALA A 332 -1.45 -20.10 -10.05
C ALA A 332 0.05 -19.83 -9.78
N LYS A 333 0.88 -20.89 -9.77
CA LYS A 333 2.33 -20.80 -9.53
C LYS A 333 3.09 -19.99 -10.58
N GLU A 334 2.66 -19.99 -11.85
CA GLU A 334 3.27 -19.12 -12.87
C GLU A 334 3.06 -17.62 -12.59
N ARG A 335 2.09 -17.25 -11.74
CA ARG A 335 1.67 -15.86 -11.49
C ARG A 335 2.25 -15.26 -10.19
N LEU A 336 2.98 -16.03 -9.39
CA LEU A 336 3.84 -15.57 -8.29
C LEU A 336 5.29 -16.06 -8.50
N SER A 337 6.29 -15.38 -7.95
CA SER A 337 7.64 -15.95 -8.01
C SER A 337 7.69 -17.13 -7.04
N ARG A 338 8.63 -18.04 -7.29
CA ARG A 338 8.80 -19.37 -6.69
C ARG A 338 8.85 -19.43 -5.14
N ASP A 339 8.79 -18.30 -4.45
CA ASP A 339 8.96 -18.17 -2.99
C ASP A 339 7.73 -17.57 -2.27
N GLY A 340 6.56 -17.53 -2.91
CA GLY A 340 5.34 -16.96 -2.31
C GLY A 340 5.37 -15.43 -2.14
N LYS A 341 6.32 -14.76 -2.79
CA LYS A 341 6.37 -13.30 -2.96
C LYS A 341 5.99 -12.92 -4.39
N LEU A 342 5.53 -11.68 -4.56
CA LEU A 342 5.12 -11.11 -5.84
C LEU A 342 6.21 -11.29 -6.91
N ASN A 343 5.84 -11.90 -8.06
CA ASN A 343 6.70 -11.92 -9.24
C ASN A 343 6.71 -10.51 -9.85
N GLN A 344 7.81 -9.78 -9.68
CA GLN A 344 7.98 -8.44 -10.28
C GLN A 344 8.15 -8.51 -11.82
N ASN A 345 8.32 -9.71 -12.40
CA ASN A 345 8.60 -9.90 -13.83
C ASN A 345 7.37 -10.15 -14.72
N LEU A 346 6.14 -10.04 -14.19
CA LEU A 346 4.89 -10.11 -14.97
C LEU A 346 4.22 -8.73 -15.12
N MET A 347 5.03 -7.67 -15.23
CA MET A 347 4.57 -6.44 -15.86
C MET A 347 4.45 -6.68 -17.36
N PRO A 348 3.35 -6.31 -18.04
CA PRO A 348 3.43 -6.10 -19.48
C PRO A 348 4.50 -5.03 -19.70
N THR A 349 5.59 -5.40 -20.35
CA THR A 349 6.53 -4.43 -20.91
C THR A 349 5.72 -3.55 -21.86
N ARG A 350 5.35 -2.35 -21.41
CA ARG A 350 4.94 -1.30 -22.34
C ARG A 350 6.16 -1.07 -23.22
N HIS A 351 6.02 -1.43 -24.49
CA HIS A 351 6.92 -0.98 -25.54
C HIS A 351 7.16 0.52 -25.36
N SER A 352 8.40 0.87 -25.03
CA SER A 352 8.95 2.19 -25.25
C SER A 352 9.22 2.32 -26.75
N SER A 353 8.18 2.63 -27.52
CA SER A 353 8.37 3.26 -28.82
C SER A 353 8.25 4.77 -28.60
N LEU A 354 9.36 5.37 -28.17
CA LEU A 354 9.66 6.78 -28.37
C LEU A 354 10.72 6.82 -29.46
N THR A 355 10.26 7.06 -30.68
CA THR A 355 10.98 7.84 -31.69
C THR A 355 10.49 9.27 -31.59
#